data_AF-A0A7G7BDB2-F1
#
_entry.id   AF-A0A7G7BDB2-F1
#
_cell.length_a   1.000
_cell.length_b   1.000
_cell.length_c   1.000
_cell.angle_alpha   90.00
_cell.angle_beta   90.00
_cell.angle_gamma   90.00
#
_symmetry.space_group_name_H-M   'P 1'
#
loop_
_entity.id
_entity.type
_entity.pdbx_description
1 polymer ?
#
loop_
_entity_poly.entity_id
_entity_poly.type
_entity_poly.pdbx_seq_one_letter_code
_entity_poly.pdbx_strand_id
1 'polypeptide(L)'
;MGPLTERLRRARTAAVRAYRARLHPDVPDPAGMTSTASGETVDTSATGVNGFEVLAAVVDLPVSTWRYVWEADGVRHLGPMAQDWRASFGLGTDDRTICCTDANGVALVAIQALHRELSDLRKEVGELRTQAAESAVSVLRAADPAPTRTR
;
A
#
# COMPACT_ATOMS: atom_id res chain seq x y z
N MET A 1 13.53 38.82 13.28
CA MET A 1 12.45 37.83 13.53
C MET A 1 12.03 37.94 14.99
N GLY A 2 10.99 38.73 15.28
CA GLY A 2 10.77 39.32 16.61
C GLY A 2 9.96 38.49 17.63
N PRO A 3 9.83 38.97 18.87
CA PRO A 3 9.13 38.30 19.99
C PRO A 3 7.61 38.16 19.80
N LEU A 4 7.05 38.88 18.83
CA LEU A 4 5.62 38.90 18.48
C LEU A 4 5.18 37.63 17.76
N THR A 5 6.00 37.08 16.85
CA THR A 5 5.72 35.82 16.15
C THR A 5 5.72 34.62 17.09
N GLU A 6 6.57 34.62 18.10
CA GLU A 6 6.65 33.56 19.10
C GLU A 6 5.48 33.59 20.10
N ARG A 7 4.99 34.79 20.46
CA ARG A 7 3.76 34.95 21.26
C ARG A 7 2.52 34.49 20.49
N LEU A 8 2.44 34.81 19.19
CA LEU A 8 1.33 34.35 18.33
C LEU A 8 1.37 32.83 18.11
N ARG A 9 2.56 32.24 18.02
CA ARG A 9 2.74 30.77 17.92
C ARG A 9 2.29 30.06 19.20
N ARG A 10 2.70 30.56 20.38
CA ARG A 10 2.28 30.02 21.68
C ARG A 10 0.79 30.20 21.96
N ALA A 11 0.22 31.35 21.60
CA ALA A 11 -1.22 31.60 21.71
C ALA A 11 -2.06 30.67 20.82
N ARG A 12 -1.59 30.39 19.60
CA ARG A 12 -2.24 29.43 18.68
C ARG A 12 -2.20 27.99 19.21
N THR A 13 -1.10 27.56 19.84
CA THR A 13 -0.98 26.22 20.44
C THR A 13 -1.88 26.05 21.68
N ALA A 14 -1.97 27.08 22.53
CA ALA A 14 -2.84 27.06 23.71
C ALA A 14 -4.33 27.07 23.35
N ALA A 15 -4.72 27.87 22.35
CA ALA A 15 -6.10 27.89 21.85
C ALA A 15 -6.53 26.56 21.21
N VAL A 16 -5.63 25.90 20.47
CA VAL A 16 -5.89 24.57 19.89
C VAL A 16 -6.02 23.49 20.97
N ARG A 17 -5.19 23.52 22.04
CA ARG A 17 -5.34 22.61 23.19
C ARG A 17 -6.64 22.83 23.95
N ALA A 18 -7.03 24.10 24.17
CA ALA A 18 -8.27 24.45 24.88
C ALA A 18 -9.55 24.20 24.05
N TYR A 19 -9.44 24.19 22.72
CA TYR A 19 -10.51 23.79 21.80
C TYR A 19 -10.71 22.26 21.82
N ARG A 20 -9.61 21.49 21.81
CA ARG A 20 -9.64 20.02 21.85
C ARG A 20 -10.18 19.46 23.17
N ALA A 21 -9.85 20.10 24.31
CA ALA A 21 -10.36 19.69 25.62
C ALA A 21 -11.87 19.96 25.81
N ARG A 22 -12.48 20.81 24.97
CA ARG A 22 -13.90 21.17 25.04
C ARG A 22 -14.83 20.27 24.22
N LEU A 23 -14.29 19.45 23.31
CA LEU A 23 -15.09 18.66 22.36
C LEU A 23 -15.27 17.19 22.74
N HIS A 24 -14.67 16.69 23.82
CA HIS A 24 -14.77 15.26 24.19
C HIS A 24 -14.96 15.02 25.69
N PRO A 25 -16.20 15.07 26.21
CA PRO A 25 -16.66 14.12 27.21
C PRO A 25 -17.24 12.88 26.48
N ASP A 26 -16.60 11.72 26.66
CA ASP A 26 -17.09 10.36 26.42
C ASP A 26 -18.18 10.13 25.34
N VAL A 27 -17.77 10.03 24.07
CA VAL A 27 -18.56 9.39 23.00
C VAL A 27 -17.63 8.48 22.19
N PRO A 28 -17.99 7.22 21.89
CA PRO A 28 -17.19 6.36 21.03
C PRO A 28 -17.31 6.87 19.59
N ASP A 29 -16.17 7.23 18.99
CA ASP A 29 -16.10 7.89 17.69
C ASP A 29 -16.31 6.86 16.56
N PRO A 30 -17.41 6.91 15.79
CA PRO A 30 -17.52 6.12 14.57
C PRO A 30 -16.96 6.94 13.40
N ALA A 31 -16.01 6.37 12.67
CA ALA A 31 -15.46 6.91 11.42
C ALA A 31 -14.70 8.26 11.56
N GLY A 32 -13.55 8.26 12.23
CA GLY A 32 -12.67 9.43 12.31
C GLY A 32 -11.19 9.07 12.48
N MET A 33 -10.40 9.28 11.43
CA MET A 33 -8.96 9.05 11.40
C MET A 33 -8.21 10.03 12.30
N THR A 34 -7.67 9.58 13.43
CA THR A 34 -6.43 10.16 13.98
C THR A 34 -5.56 9.08 14.60
N SER A 35 -4.33 8.93 14.11
CA SER A 35 -3.29 8.24 14.87
C SER A 35 -2.64 9.26 15.81
N THR A 36 -2.57 8.95 17.10
CA THR A 36 -1.96 9.82 18.14
C THR A 36 -0.49 9.48 18.39
N ALA A 37 0.11 8.57 17.61
CA ALA A 37 1.50 8.15 17.81
C ALA A 37 2.47 9.28 17.39
N SER A 38 3.24 9.81 18.35
CA SER A 38 4.41 10.65 18.09
C SER A 38 5.69 9.80 18.15
N GLY A 39 6.68 10.13 17.32
CA GLY A 39 7.93 9.35 17.19
C GLY A 39 8.75 9.17 18.47
N GLU A 40 8.46 9.91 19.54
CA GLU A 40 9.07 9.75 20.86
C GLU A 40 8.54 8.53 21.65
N THR A 41 7.47 7.90 21.18
CA THR A 41 6.78 6.78 21.85
C THR A 41 6.83 5.46 21.08
N VAL A 42 7.56 5.41 19.96
CA VAL A 42 7.61 4.26 19.04
C VAL A 42 8.98 3.59 19.13
N ASP A 43 9.00 2.28 19.35
CA ASP A 43 10.21 1.47 19.23
C ASP A 43 10.67 1.44 17.76
N THR A 44 11.93 1.85 17.51
CA THR A 44 12.51 2.00 16.17
C THR A 44 13.35 0.80 15.72
N SER A 45 13.31 -0.32 16.45
CA SER A 45 13.94 -1.59 16.06
C SER A 45 13.21 -2.25 14.88
N ALA A 46 13.14 -1.56 13.74
CA ALA A 46 12.47 -2.04 12.54
C ALA A 46 13.27 -3.16 11.87
N THR A 47 12.66 -4.33 11.75
CA THR A 47 13.13 -5.41 10.88
C THR A 47 12.61 -5.18 9.46
N GLY A 48 13.42 -5.54 8.46
CA GLY A 48 13.01 -5.41 7.06
C GLY A 48 11.82 -6.33 6.74
N VAL A 49 10.87 -5.84 5.95
CA VAL A 49 9.68 -6.59 5.51
C VAL A 49 9.92 -7.15 4.10
N ASN A 50 9.62 -8.44 3.87
CA ASN A 50 9.60 -9.00 2.52
C ASN A 50 8.31 -8.60 1.79
N GLY A 51 8.42 -7.63 0.88
CA GLY A 51 7.25 -7.11 0.17
C GLY A 51 6.55 -8.12 -0.74
N PHE A 52 7.27 -9.11 -1.29
CA PHE A 52 6.66 -10.12 -2.16
C PHE A 52 5.78 -11.10 -1.39
N GLU A 53 6.17 -11.45 -0.15
CA GLU A 53 5.33 -12.25 0.75
C GLU A 53 4.07 -11.49 1.16
N VAL A 54 4.20 -10.19 1.45
CA VAL A 54 3.04 -9.33 1.74
C VAL A 54 2.11 -9.23 0.53
N LEU A 55 2.65 -9.07 -0.68
CA LEU A 55 1.86 -9.06 -1.90
C LEU A 55 1.12 -10.39 -2.11
N ALA A 56 1.79 -11.53 -1.93
CA ALA A 56 1.16 -12.84 -2.05
C ALA A 56 0.00 -12.99 -1.06
N ALA A 57 0.21 -12.61 0.20
CA ALA A 57 -0.85 -12.62 1.22
C ALA A 57 -2.02 -11.69 0.88
N VAL A 58 -1.76 -10.52 0.25
CA VAL A 58 -2.82 -9.63 -0.24
C VAL A 58 -3.60 -10.23 -1.42
N VAL A 59 -2.93 -10.93 -2.34
CA VAL A 59 -3.58 -11.60 -3.48
C VAL A 59 -4.50 -12.72 -3.00
N ASP A 60 -4.08 -13.48 -1.98
CA ASP A 60 -4.85 -14.59 -1.43
C ASP A 60 -5.96 -14.15 -0.46
N LEU A 61 -5.97 -12.88 -0.05
CA LEU A 61 -6.90 -12.36 0.96
C LEU A 61 -8.35 -12.32 0.42
N PRO A 62 -9.32 -13.00 1.06
CA PRO A 62 -10.71 -12.91 0.66
C PRO A 62 -11.24 -11.48 0.79
N VAL A 63 -11.85 -10.96 -0.29
CA VAL A 63 -12.50 -9.65 -0.31
C VAL A 63 -13.97 -9.83 -0.65
N SER A 64 -14.83 -9.21 0.15
CA SER A 64 -16.27 -9.25 -0.04
C SER A 64 -16.90 -7.89 0.22
N THR A 65 -18.19 -7.76 -0.13
CA THR A 65 -18.99 -6.65 0.38
C THR A 65 -19.77 -7.11 1.60
N TRP A 66 -19.78 -6.30 2.65
CA TRP A 66 -20.42 -6.63 3.92
C TRP A 66 -21.02 -5.37 4.56
N ARG A 67 -21.81 -5.56 5.62
CA ARG A 67 -22.30 -4.47 6.49
C ARG A 67 -22.23 -4.92 7.94
N TYR A 68 -22.10 -3.97 8.86
CA TYR A 68 -22.34 -4.29 10.25
C TYR A 68 -23.84 -4.53 10.50
N VAL A 69 -24.14 -5.39 11.49
CA VAL A 69 -25.53 -5.73 11.84
C VAL A 69 -26.35 -4.50 12.27
N TRP A 70 -25.71 -3.51 12.89
CA TRP A 70 -26.34 -2.26 13.34
C TRP A 70 -26.44 -1.18 12.26
N GLU A 71 -25.88 -1.39 11.07
CA GLU A 71 -25.99 -0.44 9.98
C GLU A 71 -27.30 -0.57 9.21
N ALA A 72 -27.72 0.54 8.57
CA ALA A 72 -28.87 0.54 7.68
C ALA A 72 -28.65 -0.41 6.48
N ASP A 73 -29.74 -0.95 5.93
CA ASP A 73 -29.69 -2.00 4.89
C ASP A 73 -28.99 -1.57 3.59
N GLY A 74 -28.84 -0.26 3.35
CA GLY A 74 -28.14 0.29 2.18
C GLY A 74 -26.62 0.45 2.34
N VAL A 75 -26.06 0.31 3.55
CA VAL A 75 -24.61 0.49 3.77
C VAL A 75 -23.85 -0.74 3.29
N ARG A 76 -22.76 -0.53 2.54
CA ARG A 76 -21.85 -1.60 2.14
C ARG A 76 -20.41 -1.14 2.32
N HIS A 77 -19.65 -1.94 3.04
CA HIS A 77 -18.20 -1.88 3.11
C HIS A 77 -17.62 -2.85 2.09
N LEU A 78 -16.44 -2.54 1.56
CA LEU A 78 -15.68 -3.41 0.68
C LEU A 78 -14.35 -3.71 1.36
N GLY A 79 -14.07 -4.98 1.60
CA GLY A 79 -12.81 -5.38 2.20
C GLY A 79 -12.82 -6.81 2.74
N PRO A 80 -11.71 -7.24 3.32
CA PRO A 80 -11.63 -8.51 4.04
C PRO A 80 -12.43 -8.45 5.34
N MET A 81 -12.80 -9.63 5.84
CA MET A 81 -13.23 -9.78 7.23
C MET A 81 -12.01 -9.68 8.16
N ALA A 82 -12.20 -9.17 9.38
CA ALA A 82 -11.10 -8.98 10.33
C ALA A 82 -10.43 -10.30 10.77
N GLN A 83 -11.17 -11.40 10.77
CA GLN A 83 -10.64 -12.74 11.08
C GLN A 83 -9.67 -13.22 10.00
N ASP A 84 -10.05 -13.09 8.73
CA ASP A 84 -9.21 -13.45 7.59
C ASP A 84 -7.96 -12.56 7.54
N TRP A 85 -8.13 -11.24 7.77
CA TRP A 85 -7.04 -10.29 7.89
C TRP A 85 -6.00 -10.73 8.94
N ARG A 86 -6.47 -11.08 10.14
CA ARG A 86 -5.59 -11.52 11.23
C ARG A 86 -4.91 -12.84 10.90
N ALA A 87 -5.61 -13.77 10.25
CA ALA A 87 -5.04 -15.03 9.80
C ALA A 87 -3.93 -14.83 8.76
N SER A 88 -4.10 -13.88 7.83
CA SER A 88 -3.11 -13.59 6.78
C SER A 88 -1.90 -12.81 7.27
N PHE A 89 -2.07 -11.80 8.13
CA PHE A 89 -0.98 -10.87 8.47
C PHE A 89 -0.50 -10.96 9.92
N GLY A 90 -1.28 -11.54 10.83
CA GLY A 90 -0.97 -11.52 12.26
C GLY A 90 -0.95 -10.13 12.89
N LEU A 91 -1.47 -9.11 12.20
CA LEU A 91 -1.54 -7.72 12.64
C LEU A 91 -2.87 -7.42 13.35
N GLY A 92 -2.87 -6.41 14.21
CA GLY A 92 -4.02 -6.01 15.03
C GLY A 92 -4.02 -6.60 16.45
N THR A 93 -4.81 -5.99 17.33
CA THR A 93 -4.94 -6.41 18.74
C THR A 93 -6.02 -7.46 18.96
N ASP A 94 -6.95 -7.61 18.02
CA ASP A 94 -8.05 -8.59 18.04
C ASP A 94 -8.42 -9.04 16.62
N ASP A 95 -9.41 -9.94 16.51
CA ASP A 95 -9.95 -10.48 15.26
C ASP A 95 -11.27 -9.81 14.84
N ARG A 96 -11.58 -8.64 15.40
CA ARG A 96 -12.85 -7.90 15.16
C ARG A 96 -12.65 -6.59 14.44
N THR A 97 -11.44 -6.06 14.47
CA THR A 97 -11.10 -4.77 13.88
C THR A 97 -9.87 -4.88 12.99
N ILE A 98 -9.83 -4.05 11.95
CA ILE A 98 -8.63 -3.86 11.13
C ILE A 98 -8.15 -2.45 11.40
N CYS A 99 -6.94 -2.33 11.95
CA CYS A 99 -6.30 -1.03 12.16
C CYS A 99 -6.06 -0.36 10.80
N CYS A 100 -6.52 0.88 10.65
CA CYS A 100 -6.34 1.61 9.39
C CYS A 100 -4.85 1.89 9.07
N THR A 101 -4.00 2.03 10.09
CA THR A 101 -2.55 2.16 9.90
C THR A 101 -1.95 0.90 9.32
N ASP A 102 -2.33 -0.27 9.84
CA ASP A 102 -1.84 -1.57 9.35
C ASP A 102 -2.35 -1.85 7.94
N ALA A 103 -3.65 -1.59 7.68
CA ALA A 103 -4.25 -1.71 6.36
C ALA A 103 -3.52 -0.88 5.30
N ASN A 104 -3.24 0.39 5.61
CA ASN A 104 -2.50 1.28 4.72
C ASN A 104 -1.05 0.84 4.55
N GLY A 105 -0.39 0.36 5.61
CA GLY A 105 0.98 -0.15 5.54
C GLY A 105 1.10 -1.37 4.61
N VAL A 106 0.22 -2.36 4.78
CA VAL A 106 0.13 -3.53 3.91
C VAL A 106 -0.12 -3.13 2.46
N ALA A 107 -1.07 -2.22 2.21
CA ALA A 107 -1.36 -1.73 0.87
C ALA A 107 -0.14 -1.07 0.20
N LEU A 108 0.59 -0.21 0.93
CA LEU A 108 1.79 0.45 0.40
C LEU A 108 2.89 -0.55 0.06
N VAL A 109 3.15 -1.53 0.94
CA VAL A 109 4.17 -2.57 0.71
C VAL A 109 3.78 -3.43 -0.50
N ALA A 110 2.52 -3.86 -0.60
CA ALA A 110 2.03 -4.64 -1.73
C ALA A 110 2.13 -3.89 -3.06
N ILE A 111 1.78 -2.60 -3.09
CA ILE A 111 1.93 -1.75 -4.30
C ILE A 111 3.40 -1.64 -4.72
N GLN A 112 4.32 -1.47 -3.77
CA GLN A 112 5.75 -1.42 -4.07
C GLN A 112 6.27 -2.74 -4.64
N ALA A 113 5.87 -3.87 -4.07
CA ALA A 113 6.24 -5.20 -4.55
C ALA A 113 5.67 -5.46 -5.96
N LEU A 114 4.39 -5.15 -6.18
CA LEU A 114 3.74 -5.30 -7.47
C LEU A 114 4.42 -4.44 -8.55
N HIS A 115 4.84 -3.22 -8.21
CA HIS A 115 5.58 -2.37 -9.13
C HIS A 115 6.93 -2.99 -9.55
N ARG A 116 7.62 -3.68 -8.63
CA ARG A 116 8.86 -4.40 -8.94
C ARG A 116 8.59 -5.57 -9.88
N GLU A 117 7.61 -6.43 -9.57
CA GLU A 117 7.21 -7.55 -10.44
C GLU A 117 6.85 -7.08 -11.86
N LEU A 118 6.05 -6.01 -11.97
CA LEU A 118 5.68 -5.43 -13.26
C LEU A 118 6.90 -4.87 -14.02
N SER A 119 7.86 -4.29 -13.32
CA SER A 119 9.07 -3.74 -13.94
C SER A 119 9.98 -4.84 -14.47
N ASP A 120 10.17 -5.90 -13.68
CA ASP A 120 10.95 -7.08 -14.07
C ASP A 120 10.30 -7.79 -15.25
N LEU A 121 8.99 -8.01 -15.21
CA LEU A 121 8.24 -8.63 -16.30
C LEU A 121 8.31 -7.79 -17.59
N ARG A 122 8.20 -6.45 -17.48
CA ARG A 122 8.34 -5.56 -18.66
C ARG A 122 9.73 -5.63 -19.27
N LYS A 123 10.77 -5.76 -18.45
CA LYS A 123 12.15 -5.91 -18.90
C LYS A 123 12.32 -7.24 -19.64
N GLU A 124 11.87 -8.35 -19.06
CA GLU A 124 11.94 -9.67 -19.66
C GLU A 124 11.19 -9.72 -21.01
N VAL A 125 9.97 -9.18 -21.05
CA VAL A 125 9.20 -9.06 -22.30
C VAL A 125 9.95 -8.24 -23.35
N GLY A 126 10.65 -7.18 -22.94
CA GLY A 126 11.49 -6.39 -23.83
C GLY A 126 12.68 -7.18 -24.39
N GLU A 127 13.38 -7.91 -23.54
CA GLU A 127 14.53 -8.75 -23.92
C GLU A 127 14.11 -9.86 -24.89
N LEU A 128 13.02 -10.58 -24.58
CA LEU A 128 12.48 -11.64 -25.45
C LEU A 128 12.04 -11.09 -26.82
N ARG A 129 11.43 -9.89 -26.86
CA ARG A 129 11.06 -9.25 -28.13
C ARG A 129 12.28 -8.89 -28.98
N THR A 130 13.35 -8.41 -28.36
CA THR A 130 14.62 -8.13 -29.05
C THR A 130 15.23 -9.41 -29.63
N GLN A 131 15.32 -10.48 -28.82
CA GLN A 131 15.85 -11.77 -29.27
C GLN A 131 15.03 -12.38 -30.41
N ALA A 132 13.70 -12.26 -30.36
CA ALA A 132 12.82 -12.72 -31.42
C ALA A 132 13.03 -11.94 -32.72
N ALA A 133 13.20 -10.61 -32.63
CA ALA A 133 13.49 -9.78 -33.80
C ALA A 133 14.85 -10.10 -34.42
N GLU A 134 15.90 -10.27 -33.59
CA GLU A 134 17.23 -10.66 -34.05
C GLU A 134 17.24 -12.03 -34.73
N SER A 135 16.51 -13.00 -34.15
CA SER A 135 16.36 -14.34 -34.72
C SER A 135 15.65 -14.29 -36.08
N ALA A 136 14.59 -13.49 -36.20
CA ALA A 136 13.88 -13.31 -37.47
C ALA A 136 14.76 -12.69 -38.57
N VAL A 137 15.58 -11.68 -38.22
CA VAL A 137 16.54 -11.07 -39.15
C VAL A 137 17.62 -12.08 -39.56
N SER A 138 18.11 -12.89 -38.62
CA SER A 138 19.10 -13.94 -38.91
C SER A 138 18.57 -14.98 -39.90
N VAL A 139 17.33 -15.46 -39.69
CA VAL A 139 16.67 -16.42 -40.58
C VAL A 139 16.49 -15.82 -41.98
N LEU A 140 16.03 -14.57 -42.08
CA LEU A 140 15.85 -13.91 -43.37
C LEU A 140 17.18 -13.75 -44.12
N ARG A 141 18.25 -13.39 -43.42
CA ARG A 141 19.61 -13.29 -44.01
C ARG A 141 20.15 -14.63 -44.50
N ALA A 142 19.87 -15.72 -43.78
CA ALA A 142 20.28 -17.06 -44.20
C ALA A 142 19.50 -17.57 -45.42
N ALA A 143 18.28 -17.07 -45.65
CA ALA A 143 17.42 -17.46 -46.76
C ALA A 143 17.72 -16.73 -48.09
N ASP A 144 18.58 -15.71 -48.09
CA ASP A 144 18.95 -14.94 -49.28
C ASP A 144 20.40 -15.27 -49.71
N PRO A 145 20.63 -16.36 -50.48
CA PRO A 145 21.97 -16.70 -50.95
C PRO A 145 22.42 -15.66 -51.98
N ALA A 146 23.63 -15.12 -51.78
CA ALA A 146 24.25 -14.14 -52.67
C ALA A 146 24.15 -14.56 -54.15
N PRO A 147 23.88 -13.62 -55.08
CA PRO A 147 23.72 -13.95 -56.49
C PRO A 147 25.01 -14.63 -56.98
N THR A 148 24.86 -15.88 -57.43
CA THR A 148 25.95 -16.66 -57.98
C THR A 148 26.46 -15.91 -59.20
N ARG A 149 27.64 -15.28 -59.07
CA ARG A 149 28.23 -14.47 -60.12
C ARG A 149 28.82 -15.43 -61.16
N THR A 150 28.00 -15.83 -62.12
CA THR A 150 28.43 -16.64 -63.27
C THR A 150 29.40 -15.82 -64.12
N ARG A 151 30.53 -16.43 -64.46
CA ARG A 151 31.67 -15.81 -65.14
C ARG A 151 31.53 -15.87 -66.66
#